data_AF-A0A814M286-F1
#
_entry.id   AF-A0A814M286-F1
#
_cell.length_a   1.000
_cell.length_b   1.000
_cell.length_c   1.000
_cell.angle_alpha   90.00
_cell.angle_beta   90.00
_cell.angle_gamma   90.00
#
_symmetry.space_group_name_H-M   'P 1'
#
loop_
_entity.id
_entity.type
_entity.pdbx_description
1 polymer ?
#
loop_
_entity_poly.entity_id
_entity_poly.type
_entity_poly.pdbx_seq_one_letter_code
_entity_poly.pdbx_strand_id
1 'polypeptide(L)'
;MYSQKAATLAFLDKKISGYPLQYTTIVGKPSEITFYHAEYLISHHAHEMGLKQPIKRLYAIGDNPNTDVYGANVYNRYLQSRSLSRLNQVVSHTATTTLSSDSRKIIDNAQHYYSAESLESILVCTGVYNRETYDETSGENHGHRDMILDLKLRKAKHICEHVLDAIQLIFNIEQFH
;
A
#
# COMPACT_ATOMS: atom_id res chain seq x y z
N MET A 1 -12.35 13.03 -8.21
CA MET A 1 -13.58 12.86 -9.04
C MET A 1 -14.04 11.40 -9.23
N TYR A 2 -13.29 10.37 -8.82
CA TYR A 2 -13.71 8.96 -8.91
C TYR A 2 -14.56 8.45 -7.71
N SER A 3 -14.45 9.06 -6.52
CA SER A 3 -15.15 8.58 -5.31
C SER A 3 -16.66 8.88 -5.28
N GLN A 4 -17.11 10.00 -5.88
CA GLN A 4 -18.53 10.37 -5.86
C GLN A 4 -19.43 9.49 -6.74
N LYS A 5 -18.90 8.92 -7.85
CA LYS A 5 -19.69 8.11 -8.79
C LYS A 5 -20.07 6.72 -8.23
N ALA A 6 -19.18 6.10 -7.45
CA ALA A 6 -19.45 4.80 -6.82
C ALA A 6 -20.55 4.91 -5.74
N ALA A 7 -20.53 6.00 -4.97
CA ALA A 7 -21.55 6.28 -3.96
C ALA A 7 -22.93 6.55 -4.57
N THR A 8 -22.99 7.26 -5.70
CA THR A 8 -24.27 7.53 -6.39
C THR A 8 -24.88 6.27 -7.00
N LEU A 9 -24.08 5.40 -7.61
CA LEU A 9 -24.54 4.12 -8.15
C LEU A 9 -25.04 3.18 -7.07
N ALA A 10 -24.29 3.01 -5.98
CA ALA A 10 -24.73 2.18 -4.85
C ALA A 10 -26.03 2.71 -4.20
N PHE A 11 -26.17 4.03 -4.12
CA PHE A 11 -27.39 4.67 -3.61
C PHE A 11 -28.59 4.49 -4.55
N LEU A 12 -28.38 4.67 -5.87
CA LEU A 12 -29.40 4.48 -6.89
C LEU A 12 -29.85 3.03 -6.98
N ASP A 13 -28.90 2.09 -6.97
CA ASP A 13 -29.20 0.66 -7.02
C ASP A 13 -30.02 0.26 -5.79
N LYS A 14 -29.62 0.66 -4.58
CA LYS A 14 -30.42 0.43 -3.38
C LYS A 14 -31.83 1.04 -3.47
N LYS A 15 -31.96 2.22 -4.08
CA LYS A 15 -33.25 2.91 -4.25
C LYS A 15 -34.16 2.19 -5.25
N ILE A 16 -33.59 1.51 -6.24
CA ILE A 16 -34.31 0.81 -7.31
C ILE A 16 -34.57 -0.66 -6.95
N SER A 17 -33.56 -1.38 -6.44
CA SER A 17 -33.61 -2.81 -6.12
C SER A 17 -34.14 -3.11 -4.72
N GLY A 18 -34.09 -2.13 -3.80
CA GLY A 18 -34.46 -2.30 -2.39
C GLY A 18 -33.38 -2.98 -1.53
N TYR A 19 -32.32 -3.50 -2.13
CA TYR A 19 -31.22 -4.19 -1.44
C TYR A 19 -29.94 -3.37 -1.51
N PRO A 20 -29.10 -3.40 -0.45
CA PRO A 20 -27.78 -2.80 -0.55
C PRO A 20 -26.95 -3.56 -1.58
N LEU A 21 -26.38 -2.83 -2.55
CA LEU A 21 -25.47 -3.38 -3.54
C LEU A 21 -24.28 -4.06 -2.83
N GLN A 22 -24.11 -5.37 -3.06
CA GLN A 22 -23.01 -6.15 -2.51
C GLN A 22 -21.90 -6.25 -3.54
N TYR A 23 -20.76 -5.62 -3.26
CA TYR A 23 -19.55 -5.80 -4.06
C TYR A 23 -18.81 -7.06 -3.59
N THR A 24 -18.47 -7.95 -4.53
CA THR A 24 -17.73 -9.18 -4.21
C THR A 24 -16.24 -8.93 -3.95
N THR A 25 -15.65 -7.93 -4.62
CA THR A 25 -14.26 -7.51 -4.42
C THR A 25 -14.11 -6.03 -4.72
N ILE A 26 -13.45 -5.28 -3.83
CA ILE A 26 -13.08 -3.87 -4.05
C ILE A 26 -11.62 -3.82 -4.49
N VAL A 27 -11.38 -3.32 -5.70
CA VAL A 27 -10.05 -3.12 -6.30
C VAL A 27 -9.78 -1.62 -6.45
N GLY A 28 -8.51 -1.22 -6.38
CA GLY A 28 -8.08 0.17 -6.37
C GLY A 28 -7.69 0.65 -4.97
N LYS A 29 -6.97 1.77 -4.90
CA LYS A 29 -6.59 2.40 -3.62
C LYS A 29 -7.87 2.79 -2.85
N PRO A 30 -7.96 2.54 -1.54
CA PRO A 30 -6.89 2.12 -0.61
C PRO A 30 -6.78 0.59 -0.36
N SER A 31 -7.35 -0.26 -1.20
CA SER A 31 -7.39 -1.72 -0.97
C SER A 31 -5.99 -2.37 -0.95
N GLU A 32 -5.73 -3.21 0.05
CA GLU A 32 -4.43 -3.89 0.27
C GLU A 32 -4.00 -4.70 -0.97
N ILE A 33 -4.93 -5.38 -1.64
CA ILE A 33 -4.64 -6.17 -2.85
C ILE A 33 -4.04 -5.33 -3.98
N THR A 34 -4.39 -4.04 -4.04
CA THR A 34 -3.84 -3.11 -5.04
C THR A 34 -2.36 -2.87 -4.79
N PHE A 35 -1.98 -2.67 -3.53
CA PHE A 35 -0.58 -2.47 -3.15
C PHE A 35 0.22 -3.78 -3.21
N TYR A 36 -0.41 -4.91 -2.87
CA TYR A 36 0.18 -6.23 -3.05
C TYR A 36 0.53 -6.50 -4.52
N HIS A 37 -0.38 -6.19 -5.45
CA HIS A 37 -0.11 -6.32 -6.88
C HIS A 37 0.94 -5.31 -7.37
N ALA A 38 0.95 -4.09 -6.82
CA ALA A 38 1.97 -3.10 -7.14
C ALA A 38 3.38 -3.53 -6.72
N GLU A 39 3.56 -4.14 -5.54
CA GLU A 39 4.85 -4.71 -5.10
C GLU A 39 5.40 -5.69 -6.14
N TYR A 40 4.53 -6.60 -6.61
CA TYR A 40 4.89 -7.59 -7.63
C TYR A 40 5.35 -6.92 -8.94
N LEU A 41 4.55 -5.98 -9.47
CA LEU A 41 4.87 -5.30 -10.72
C LEU A 41 6.17 -4.51 -10.64
N ILE A 42 6.40 -3.79 -9.54
CA ILE A 42 7.61 -3.01 -9.31
C ILE A 42 8.83 -3.94 -9.24
N SER A 43 8.74 -5.04 -8.49
CA SER A 43 9.83 -6.01 -8.38
C SER A 43 10.11 -6.71 -9.70
N HIS A 44 9.06 -7.03 -10.47
CA HIS A 44 9.19 -7.61 -11.80
C HIS A 44 9.92 -6.67 -12.76
N HIS A 45 9.48 -5.42 -12.82
CA HIS A 45 10.09 -4.41 -13.68
C HIS A 45 11.56 -4.15 -13.29
N ALA A 46 11.87 -4.08 -12.00
CA ALA A 46 13.23 -3.94 -11.51
C ALA A 46 14.13 -5.11 -11.94
N HIS A 47 13.62 -6.34 -11.86
CA HIS A 47 14.33 -7.52 -12.35
C HIS A 47 14.57 -7.44 -13.87
N GLU A 48 13.58 -7.01 -14.66
CA GLU A 48 13.73 -6.79 -16.11
C GLU A 48 14.77 -5.72 -16.44
N MET A 49 14.91 -4.69 -15.59
CA MET A 49 15.97 -3.68 -15.69
C MET A 49 17.36 -4.18 -15.28
N GLY A 50 17.48 -5.45 -14.86
CA GLY A 50 18.75 -6.06 -14.45
C GLY A 50 19.13 -5.82 -12.99
N LEU A 51 18.22 -5.29 -12.16
CA LEU A 51 18.45 -5.17 -10.72
C LEU A 51 18.37 -6.56 -10.09
N LYS A 52 19.54 -7.08 -9.69
CA LYS A 52 19.66 -8.40 -9.05
C LYS A 52 19.21 -8.40 -7.60
N GLN A 53 19.20 -7.22 -6.97
CA GLN A 53 18.83 -7.10 -5.57
C GLN A 53 17.31 -6.88 -5.43
N PRO A 54 16.66 -7.63 -4.52
CA PRO A 54 15.24 -7.43 -4.24
C PRO A 54 14.95 -6.05 -3.66
N ILE A 55 13.79 -5.47 -3.98
CA ILE A 55 13.39 -4.15 -3.48
C ILE A 55 12.94 -4.26 -2.03
N LYS A 56 13.61 -3.53 -1.14
CA LYS A 56 13.35 -3.56 0.31
C LYS A 56 12.46 -2.43 0.80
N ARG A 57 12.59 -1.25 0.22
CA ARG A 57 11.87 -0.05 0.65
C ARG A 57 11.08 0.50 -0.52
N LEU A 58 9.78 0.68 -0.32
CA LEU A 58 8.88 1.28 -1.27
C LEU A 58 8.44 2.65 -0.76
N TYR A 59 8.17 3.57 -1.68
CA TYR A 59 7.64 4.90 -1.38
C TYR A 59 6.37 5.14 -2.20
N ALA A 60 5.25 5.41 -1.52
CA ALA A 60 3.99 5.77 -2.16
C ALA A 60 3.84 7.29 -2.14
N ILE A 61 4.03 7.93 -3.29
CA ILE A 61 3.81 9.36 -3.47
C ILE A 61 2.37 9.56 -3.98
N GLY A 62 1.59 10.41 -3.31
CA GLY A 62 0.22 10.71 -3.71
C GLY A 62 -0.33 11.96 -3.05
N ASP A 63 -1.51 12.40 -3.50
CA ASP A 63 -2.13 13.68 -3.11
C ASP A 63 -3.38 13.48 -2.26
N ASN A 64 -3.83 12.25 -2.02
CA ASN A 64 -5.08 11.98 -1.31
C ASN A 64 -4.86 11.12 -0.05
N PRO A 65 -5.02 11.72 1.15
CA PRO A 65 -4.82 11.03 2.43
C PRO A 65 -5.71 9.80 2.63
N ASN A 66 -6.93 9.82 2.07
CA ASN A 66 -7.91 8.74 2.23
C ASN A 66 -7.67 7.56 1.27
N THR A 67 -6.76 7.70 0.30
CA THR A 67 -6.50 6.64 -0.69
C THR A 67 -5.02 6.27 -0.77
N ASP A 68 -4.15 7.22 -1.12
CA ASP A 68 -2.71 6.99 -1.30
C ASP A 68 -2.04 6.69 0.03
N VAL A 69 -2.20 7.62 0.98
CA VAL A 69 -1.59 7.52 2.31
C VAL A 69 -2.22 6.37 3.09
N TYR A 70 -3.55 6.32 3.15
CA TYR A 70 -4.25 5.25 3.85
C TYR A 70 -3.87 3.87 3.33
N GLY A 71 -3.94 3.66 2.01
CA GLY A 71 -3.62 2.37 1.41
C GLY A 71 -2.15 1.98 1.62
N ALA A 72 -1.23 2.95 1.49
CA ALA A 72 0.19 2.71 1.76
C ALA A 72 0.45 2.32 3.21
N ASN A 73 -0.21 2.98 4.16
CA ASN A 73 -0.04 2.71 5.59
C ASN A 73 -0.68 1.37 6.01
N VAL A 74 -1.84 1.01 5.44
CA VAL A 74 -2.45 -0.33 5.59
C VAL A 74 -1.45 -1.40 5.14
N TYR A 75 -0.91 -1.23 3.94
CA TYR A 75 0.00 -2.20 3.36
C TYR A 75 1.34 -2.26 4.12
N ASN A 76 1.87 -1.14 4.61
CA ASN A 76 3.06 -1.13 5.45
C ASN A 76 2.85 -1.92 6.76
N ARG A 77 1.66 -1.84 7.37
CA ARG A 77 1.31 -2.66 8.54
C ARG A 77 1.33 -4.15 8.18
N TYR A 78 0.79 -4.51 7.02
CA TYR A 78 0.89 -5.87 6.49
C TYR A 78 2.36 -6.32 6.31
N LEU A 79 3.23 -5.48 5.73
CA LEU A 79 4.65 -5.79 5.55
C LEU A 79 5.37 -6.04 6.89
N GLN A 80 5.07 -5.24 7.92
CA GLN A 80 5.59 -5.42 9.27
C GLN A 80 5.15 -6.76 9.88
N SER A 81 3.86 -7.09 9.79
CA SER A 81 3.35 -8.39 10.24
C SER A 81 3.96 -9.56 9.47
N ARG A 82 4.12 -9.44 8.15
CA ARG A 82 4.77 -10.44 7.28
C ARG A 82 6.22 -10.70 7.71
N SER A 83 6.96 -9.64 8.02
CA SER A 83 8.35 -9.74 8.50
C SER A 83 8.44 -10.48 9.84
N LEU A 84 7.57 -10.14 10.80
CA LEU A 84 7.50 -10.82 12.10
C LEU A 84 7.14 -12.31 11.96
N SER A 85 6.18 -12.64 11.10
CA SER A 85 5.82 -14.05 10.84
C SER A 85 6.97 -14.84 10.24
N ARG A 86 7.73 -14.26 9.29
CA ARG A 86 8.93 -14.90 8.72
C ARG A 86 10.00 -15.13 9.79
N LEU A 87 10.23 -14.15 10.67
CA LEU A 87 11.18 -14.29 11.78
C LEU A 87 10.82 -15.46 12.70
N ASN A 88 9.55 -15.55 13.12
CA ASN A 88 9.06 -16.64 13.98
C ASN A 88 9.15 -18.01 13.31
N GLN A 89 8.97 -18.06 11.99
CA GLN A 89 9.10 -19.29 11.21
C GLN A 89 10.56 -19.78 11.16
N VAL A 90 11.53 -18.88 11.02
CA VAL A 90 12.97 -19.22 11.04
C VAL A 90 13.39 -19.76 12.41
N VAL A 91 12.94 -19.13 13.50
CA VAL A 91 13.21 -19.59 14.88
C VAL A 91 12.62 -20.99 15.15
N SER A 92 11.51 -21.33 14.49
CA SER A 92 10.88 -22.66 14.61
C SER A 92 11.53 -23.72 13.71
N HIS A 93 12.00 -23.33 12.50
CA HIS A 93 12.60 -24.24 11.52
C HIS A 93 14.06 -24.63 11.82
N THR A 94 14.76 -23.93 12.73
CA THR A 94 16.05 -24.41 13.25
C THR A 94 15.95 -25.76 13.96
N ALA A 95 14.74 -26.25 14.26
CA ALA A 95 14.51 -27.55 14.88
C ALA A 95 14.21 -28.70 13.88
N THR A 96 13.74 -28.44 12.65
CA THR A 96 13.30 -29.54 11.75
C THR A 96 13.29 -29.20 10.25
N THR A 97 14.00 -30.05 9.49
CA THR A 97 13.74 -30.52 8.09
C THR A 97 14.45 -29.90 6.89
N THR A 98 15.05 -30.80 6.11
CA THR A 98 15.64 -30.67 4.77
C THR A 98 14.57 -30.54 3.68
N LEU A 99 14.34 -29.34 3.16
CA LEU A 99 13.52 -29.10 1.96
C LEU A 99 14.24 -29.53 0.67
N SER A 100 13.50 -30.08 -0.30
CA SER A 100 14.04 -30.40 -1.64
C SER A 100 14.50 -29.13 -2.37
N SER A 101 15.50 -29.28 -3.24
CA SER A 101 16.14 -28.17 -3.96
C SER A 101 15.19 -27.41 -4.90
N ASP A 102 14.21 -28.08 -5.49
CA ASP A 102 13.26 -27.46 -6.43
C ASP A 102 12.19 -26.62 -5.71
N SER A 103 11.69 -27.10 -4.57
CA SER A 103 10.76 -26.35 -3.73
C SER A 103 11.41 -25.08 -3.17
N ARG A 104 12.71 -25.15 -2.84
CA ARG A 104 13.49 -23.97 -2.41
C ARG A 104 13.56 -22.90 -3.50
N LYS A 105 13.86 -23.27 -4.75
CA LYS A 105 13.91 -22.30 -5.88
C LYS A 105 12.59 -21.60 -6.13
N ILE A 106 11.46 -22.31 -6.03
CA ILE A 106 10.13 -21.72 -6.23
C ILE A 106 9.83 -20.71 -5.11
N ILE A 107 10.14 -21.06 -3.87
CA ILE A 107 9.97 -20.17 -2.71
C ILE A 107 10.88 -18.95 -2.83
N ASP A 108 12.15 -19.14 -3.18
CA ASP A 108 13.13 -18.07 -3.35
C ASP A 108 12.69 -17.09 -4.45
N ASN A 109 12.19 -17.61 -5.59
CA ASN A 109 11.66 -16.78 -6.66
C ASN A 109 10.42 -15.99 -6.24
N ALA A 110 9.47 -16.63 -5.54
CA ALA A 110 8.30 -15.92 -5.02
C ALA A 110 8.70 -14.86 -3.99
N GLN A 111 9.66 -15.17 -3.10
CA GLN A 111 10.18 -14.22 -2.12
C GLN A 111 10.91 -13.05 -2.77
N HIS A 112 11.52 -13.24 -3.95
CA HIS A 112 12.17 -12.16 -4.69
C HIS A 112 11.18 -11.06 -5.09
N TYR A 113 10.00 -11.43 -5.60
CA TYR A 113 8.98 -10.47 -6.04
C TYR A 113 8.11 -9.90 -4.90
N TYR A 114 8.18 -10.50 -3.70
CA TYR A 114 7.46 -10.07 -2.50
C TYR A 114 8.45 -9.85 -1.34
N SER A 115 9.43 -8.99 -1.60
CA SER A 115 10.62 -8.78 -0.78
C SER A 115 10.64 -7.47 0.00
N ALA A 116 9.66 -6.58 -0.21
CA ALA A 116 9.59 -5.32 0.49
C ALA A 116 9.41 -5.53 2.00
N GLU A 117 10.08 -4.69 2.76
CA GLU A 117 10.09 -4.69 4.22
C GLU A 117 9.37 -3.46 4.77
N SER A 118 9.33 -2.38 4.01
CA SER A 118 8.58 -1.19 4.33
C SER A 118 7.95 -0.53 3.11
N LEU A 119 6.85 0.18 3.36
CA LEU A 119 6.23 1.12 2.45
C LEU A 119 5.99 2.44 3.19
N GLU A 120 6.64 3.52 2.75
CA GLU A 120 6.49 4.85 3.35
C GLU A 120 5.59 5.74 2.49
N SER A 121 4.61 6.39 3.11
CA SER A 121 3.68 7.31 2.45
C SER A 121 4.24 8.73 2.40
N ILE A 122 4.27 9.33 1.21
CA ILE A 122 4.65 10.73 0.99
C ILE A 122 3.46 11.46 0.39
N LEU A 123 2.94 12.44 1.11
CA LEU A 123 1.81 13.25 0.70
C LEU A 123 2.30 14.52 0.01
N VAL A 124 1.82 14.78 -1.21
CA VAL A 124 2.11 16.02 -1.94
C VAL A 124 0.95 17.00 -1.89
N CYS A 125 1.25 18.31 -1.89
CA CYS A 125 0.27 19.39 -1.77
C CYS A 125 -0.28 19.89 -3.13
N THR A 126 0.05 19.24 -4.25
CA THR A 126 -0.33 19.69 -5.59
C THR A 126 -1.68 19.15 -6.10
N GLY A 127 -2.56 18.66 -5.22
CA GLY A 127 -3.77 17.93 -5.63
C GLY A 127 -4.93 18.01 -4.64
N VAL A 128 -5.55 16.87 -4.35
CA VAL A 128 -6.74 16.76 -3.48
C VAL A 128 -6.45 17.26 -2.06
N TYR A 129 -5.26 16.99 -1.54
CA TYR A 129 -4.82 17.47 -0.24
C TYR A 129 -4.51 18.96 -0.27
N ASN A 130 -5.09 19.68 0.69
CA ASN A 130 -4.78 21.06 0.98
C ASN A 130 -4.54 21.20 2.49
N ARG A 131 -3.35 21.68 2.86
CA ARG A 131 -2.88 21.82 4.25
C ARG A 131 -3.77 22.72 5.10
N GLU A 132 -4.38 23.76 4.52
CA GLU A 132 -5.19 24.74 5.25
C GLU A 132 -6.59 24.22 5.57
N THR A 133 -7.11 23.34 4.72
CA THR A 133 -8.49 22.85 4.82
C THR A 133 -8.60 21.42 5.32
N TYR A 134 -7.50 20.66 5.32
CA TYR A 134 -7.52 19.25 5.71
C TYR A 134 -7.50 19.10 7.23
N ASP A 135 -8.60 18.58 7.77
CA ASP A 135 -8.69 18.20 9.17
C ASP A 135 -8.31 16.72 9.36
N GLU A 136 -7.12 16.49 9.92
CA GLU A 136 -6.60 15.16 10.27
C GLU A 136 -7.47 14.42 11.30
N THR A 137 -8.28 15.13 12.07
CA THR A 137 -9.15 14.58 13.13
C THR A 137 -10.57 14.34 12.65
N SER A 138 -10.95 14.90 11.50
CA SER A 138 -12.29 14.71 10.93
C SER A 138 -12.57 13.23 10.70
N GLY A 139 -13.62 12.68 11.33
CA GLY A 139 -14.04 11.29 11.14
C GLY A 139 -14.71 11.03 9.78
N GLU A 140 -14.65 12.00 8.86
CA GLU A 140 -15.28 11.89 7.55
C GLU A 140 -14.62 10.78 6.74
N ASN A 141 -15.30 9.63 6.73
CA ASN A 141 -14.89 8.48 5.94
C ASN A 141 -15.34 8.70 4.49
N HIS A 142 -14.48 9.37 3.72
CA HIS A 142 -14.63 9.48 2.26
C HIS A 142 -14.18 8.18 1.53
N GLY A 143 -13.85 7.13 2.29
CA GLY A 143 -13.55 5.78 1.81
C GLY A 143 -14.82 4.95 1.62
N HIS A 144 -14.65 3.67 1.26
CA HIS A 144 -15.78 2.77 1.06
C HIS A 144 -16.52 2.50 2.38
N ARG A 145 -17.85 2.41 2.31
CA ARG A 145 -18.75 2.17 3.46
C ARG A 145 -18.37 0.97 4.32
N ASP A 146 -17.72 -0.02 3.71
CA ASP A 146 -17.37 -1.29 4.34
C ASP A 146 -15.96 -1.31 4.97
N MET A 147 -15.22 -0.19 4.89
CA MET A 147 -13.91 -0.07 5.55
C MET A 147 -14.07 0.60 6.91
N ILE A 148 -13.67 -0.09 7.97
CA ILE A 148 -13.50 0.51 9.30
C ILE A 148 -12.33 1.48 9.20
N LEU A 149 -12.62 2.78 9.38
CA LEU A 149 -11.65 3.84 9.27
C LEU A 149 -10.75 3.89 10.52
N ASP A 150 -9.45 3.60 10.35
CA ASP A 150 -8.42 3.91 11.35
C ASP A 150 -7.80 5.27 11.01
N LEU A 151 -8.18 6.32 11.74
CA LEU A 151 -7.73 7.69 11.47
C LEU A 151 -6.19 7.81 11.47
N LYS A 152 -5.49 6.95 12.23
CA LYS A 152 -4.02 6.95 12.29
C LYS A 152 -3.39 6.59 10.96
N LEU A 153 -4.08 5.79 10.13
CA LEU A 153 -3.60 5.38 8.82
C LEU A 153 -3.71 6.50 7.78
N ARG A 154 -4.40 7.61 8.05
CA ARG A 154 -4.42 8.78 7.14
C ARG A 154 -3.21 9.69 7.29
N LYS A 155 -2.39 9.50 8.32
CA LYS A 155 -1.21 10.31 8.57
C LYS A 155 -0.07 9.87 7.67
N ALA A 156 0.40 10.76 6.80
CA ALA A 156 1.54 10.50 5.95
C ALA A 156 2.83 10.42 6.77
N LYS A 157 3.78 9.61 6.31
CA LYS A 157 5.12 9.56 6.90
C LYS A 157 5.88 10.86 6.61
N HIS A 158 5.76 11.37 5.39
CA HIS A 158 6.36 12.63 4.94
C HIS A 158 5.33 13.48 4.20
N ILE A 159 5.51 14.80 4.22
CA ILE A 159 4.69 15.75 3.46
C ILE A 159 5.64 16.64 2.66
N CYS A 160 5.38 16.79 1.38
CA CYS A 160 6.18 17.57 0.43
C CYS A 160 5.27 18.55 -0.33
N GLU A 161 5.82 19.66 -0.81
CA GLU A 161 5.02 20.60 -1.59
C GLU A 161 4.65 19.99 -2.96
N HIS A 162 5.63 19.36 -3.63
CA HIS A 162 5.46 18.78 -4.96
C HIS A 162 6.18 17.43 -5.10
N VAL A 163 5.90 16.72 -6.20
CA VAL A 163 6.54 15.43 -6.52
C VAL A 163 8.07 15.54 -6.65
N LEU A 164 8.60 16.67 -7.14
CA LEU A 164 10.05 16.87 -7.25
C LEU A 164 10.72 16.82 -5.87
N ASP A 165 10.16 17.52 -4.88
CA ASP A 165 10.69 17.51 -3.51
C ASP A 165 10.60 16.13 -2.88
N ALA A 166 9.53 15.38 -3.17
CA ALA A 166 9.37 14.01 -2.71
C ALA A 166 10.48 13.09 -3.24
N ILE A 167 10.84 13.22 -4.53
CA ILE A 167 11.94 12.46 -5.13
C ILE A 167 13.28 12.85 -4.50
N GLN A 168 13.54 14.15 -4.32
CA GLN A 168 14.76 14.63 -3.68
C GLN A 168 14.87 14.15 -2.23
N LEU A 169 13.76 14.15 -1.49
CA LEU A 169 13.68 13.59 -0.14
C LEU A 169 14.04 12.10 -0.14
N ILE A 170 13.50 11.30 -1.06
CA ILE A 170 13.81 9.86 -1.17
C ILE A 170 15.31 9.66 -1.42
N PHE A 171 15.91 10.41 -2.35
CA PHE A 171 17.36 10.30 -2.61
C PHE A 171 18.18 10.64 -1.37
N ASN A 172 17.79 11.67 -0.61
CA ASN A 172 18.45 12.00 0.64
C ASN A 172 18.29 10.89 1.70
N ILE A 173 17.10 10.30 1.83
CA ILE A 173 16.83 9.21 2.78
C ILE A 173 17.64 7.95 2.43
N GLU A 174 17.75 7.62 1.16
CA GLU A 174 18.51 6.45 0.66
C GLU A 174 20.00 6.75 0.45
N GLN A 175 20.46 7.96 0.78
CA GLN A 175 21.85 8.40 0.62
C GLN A 175 22.37 8.22 -0.82
N PHE A 176 21.49 8.47 -1.79
CA PHE A 176 21.79 8.38 -3.21
C PHE A 176 22.36 9.74 -3.68
N HIS A 177 23.66 9.77 -3.94
CA HIS A 177 24.41 10.95 -4.39
C HIS A 177 24.95 10.76 -5.81
#